data_AF-A0A673HPH5-F1
#
_entry.id   AF-A0A673HPH5-F1
#
_cell.length_a   1.000
_cell.length_b   1.000
_cell.length_c   1.000
_cell.angle_alpha   90.00
_cell.angle_beta   90.00
_cell.angle_gamma   90.00
#
_symmetry.space_group_name_H-M   'P 1'
#
loop_
_entity.id
_entity.type
_entity.pdbx_description
1 polymer ?
#
loop_
_entity_poly.entity_id
_entity_poly.type
_entity_poly.pdbx_seq_one_letter_code
_entity_poly.pdbx_strand_id
1 'polypeptide(L)'
;MLFIQRLRLLLLEPHHMLPAARDFCRKHYIDLATVQTDEEWIELNKIRAKYGSKTWIGLYDDVNSWRWSFQNECPTYARWDTNQPDNYGGDQDCVMLHSNGYWHDEDCDLKCFFFVCKIPCKYFYFRACCSCFSVLILNQPKLHQPEKRWTSTECN
;
A
#
# COMPACT_ATOMS: atom_id res chain seq x y z
N MET A 1 16.96 -19.02 -12.21
CA MET A 1 15.50 -18.80 -12.12
C MET A 1 15.25 -17.56 -11.28
N LEU A 2 14.95 -16.43 -11.92
CA LEU A 2 14.55 -15.21 -11.21
C LEU A 2 13.14 -15.44 -10.68
N PHE A 3 12.99 -15.59 -9.36
CA PHE A 3 11.69 -15.51 -8.73
C PHE A 3 11.22 -14.06 -8.85
N ILE A 4 10.39 -13.77 -9.85
CA ILE A 4 9.64 -12.51 -9.88
C ILE A 4 8.66 -12.58 -8.71
N GLN A 5 9.08 -12.09 -7.55
CA GLN A 5 8.20 -11.83 -6.42
C GLN A 5 7.22 -10.76 -6.89
N ARG A 6 6.05 -11.16 -7.39
CA ARG A 6 4.99 -10.20 -7.71
C ARG A 6 4.51 -9.59 -6.40
N LEU A 7 4.96 -8.38 -6.13
CA LEU A 7 4.46 -7.52 -5.07
C LEU A 7 2.93 -7.52 -5.11
N ARG A 8 2.28 -7.85 -3.99
CA ARG A 8 0.82 -7.71 -3.85
C ARG A 8 0.52 -6.45 -3.07
N LEU A 9 -0.30 -5.59 -3.65
CA LEU A 9 -0.74 -4.30 -3.12
C LEU A 9 -2.24 -4.37 -2.81
N LEU A 10 -2.67 -3.79 -1.69
CA LEU A 10 -4.08 -3.69 -1.31
C LEU A 10 -4.45 -2.23 -1.03
N LEU A 11 -5.38 -1.69 -1.81
CA LEU A 11 -6.00 -0.39 -1.54
C LEU A 11 -7.09 -0.52 -0.48
N LEU A 12 -7.10 0.41 0.46
CA LEU A 12 -8.02 0.45 1.58
C LEU A 12 -8.71 1.80 1.67
N GLU A 13 -9.97 1.76 2.13
CA GLU A 13 -10.87 2.91 2.22
C GLU A 13 -10.33 4.06 3.10
N PRO A 14 -10.75 5.30 2.81
CA PRO A 14 -10.23 6.49 3.47
C PRO A 14 -10.84 6.67 4.86
N HIS A 15 -10.01 6.68 5.90
CA HIS A 15 -10.43 7.11 7.25
C HIS A 15 -9.27 7.43 8.20
N HIS A 16 -8.04 7.52 7.68
CA HIS A 16 -6.82 7.53 8.48
C HIS A 16 -5.83 8.60 7.96
N MET A 17 -5.15 9.25 8.91
CA MET A 17 -3.88 9.97 8.70
C MET A 17 -2.76 9.00 8.34
N LEU A 18 -1.64 9.47 7.77
CA LEU A 18 -0.56 8.57 7.35
C LEU A 18 -0.01 7.70 8.49
N PRO A 19 0.23 8.21 9.72
CA PRO A 19 0.65 7.36 10.84
C PRO A 19 -0.33 6.23 11.15
N ALA A 20 -1.64 6.52 11.16
CA ALA A 20 -2.67 5.51 11.42
C ALA A 20 -2.81 4.49 10.26
N ALA A 21 -2.68 4.94 9.01
CA ALA A 21 -2.65 4.07 7.84
C ALA A 21 -1.44 3.12 7.88
N ARG A 22 -0.26 3.65 8.27
CA ARG A 22 0.97 2.87 8.47
C ARG A 22 0.80 1.82 9.55
N ASP A 23 0.28 2.21 10.71
CA ASP A 23 0.05 1.29 11.83
C ASP A 23 -0.94 0.19 11.46
N PHE A 24 -2.00 0.53 10.70
CA PHE A 24 -2.92 -0.46 10.16
C PHE A 24 -2.19 -1.46 9.24
N CYS A 25 -1.38 -0.99 8.30
CA CYS A 25 -0.64 -1.87 7.40
C CYS A 25 0.35 -2.76 8.16
N ARG A 26 1.06 -2.24 9.16
CA ARG A 26 1.99 -3.02 9.98
C ARG A 26 1.29 -4.05 10.88
N LYS A 27 0.08 -3.74 11.31
CA LYS A 27 -0.74 -4.64 12.13
C LYS A 27 -1.32 -5.82 11.33
N HIS A 28 -1.68 -5.58 10.07
CA HIS A 28 -2.43 -6.55 9.25
C HIS A 28 -1.65 -7.13 8.06
N TYR A 29 -0.59 -6.47 7.62
CA TYR A 29 0.20 -6.77 6.43
C TYR A 29 1.71 -6.55 6.69
N ILE A 30 2.48 -6.06 5.70
CA ILE A 30 3.90 -5.72 5.91
C ILE A 30 4.03 -4.26 6.38
N ASP A 31 3.70 -3.30 5.51
CA ASP A 31 3.81 -1.86 5.74
C ASP A 31 3.02 -1.15 4.62
N LEU A 32 3.07 0.18 4.55
CA LEU A 32 2.60 0.94 3.37
C LEU A 32 3.41 0.58 2.12
N ALA A 33 2.82 0.85 0.96
CA ALA A 33 3.43 0.58 -0.34
C ALA A 33 4.71 1.40 -0.55
N THR A 34 5.74 0.72 -1.05
CA THR A 34 6.98 1.33 -1.56
C THR A 34 6.96 1.37 -3.07
N VAL A 35 7.67 2.32 -3.68
CA VAL A 35 7.80 2.41 -5.14
C VAL A 35 9.24 2.73 -5.52
N GLN A 36 9.97 1.72 -5.97
CA GLN A 36 11.38 1.82 -6.35
C GLN A 36 11.60 1.59 -7.86
N THR A 37 10.56 1.28 -8.65
CA THR A 37 10.65 1.11 -10.11
C THR A 37 9.42 1.63 -10.86
N ASP A 38 9.53 1.80 -12.18
CA ASP A 38 8.41 2.17 -13.06
C ASP A 38 7.29 1.11 -13.03
N GLU A 39 7.63 -0.18 -12.98
CA GLU A 39 6.63 -1.25 -12.91
C GLU A 39 5.81 -1.17 -11.61
N GLU A 40 6.46 -0.91 -10.48
CA GLU A 40 5.78 -0.72 -9.20
C GLU A 40 4.87 0.51 -9.23
N TRP A 41 5.35 1.61 -9.83
CA TRP A 41 4.55 2.82 -10.01
C TRP A 41 3.31 2.57 -10.88
N ILE A 42 3.47 1.85 -12.00
CA ILE A 42 2.37 1.49 -12.92
C ILE A 42 1.33 0.63 -12.21
N GLU A 43 1.73 -0.41 -11.48
CA GLU A 43 0.79 -1.29 -10.77
C GLU A 43 0.03 -0.54 -9.68
N LEU A 44 0.73 0.28 -8.91
CA LEU A 44 0.10 1.14 -7.90
C LEU A 44 -0.88 2.14 -8.53
N ASN A 45 -0.50 2.73 -9.67
CA ASN A 45 -1.34 3.66 -10.42
C ASN A 45 -2.63 3.02 -10.94
N LYS A 46 -2.57 1.78 -11.44
CA LYS A 46 -3.77 1.04 -11.87
C LYS A 46 -4.76 0.85 -10.72
N ILE A 47 -4.25 0.50 -9.54
CA ILE A 47 -5.06 0.30 -8.34
C ILE A 47 -5.72 1.62 -7.93
N ARG A 48 -4.95 2.71 -7.84
CA ARG A 48 -5.43 4.06 -7.53
C ARG A 48 -6.49 4.55 -8.54
N ALA A 49 -6.23 4.38 -9.83
CA ALA A 49 -7.10 4.85 -10.91
C ALA A 49 -8.47 4.19 -10.90
N LYS A 50 -8.55 2.91 -10.50
CA LYS A 50 -9.82 2.18 -10.38
C LYS A 50 -10.81 2.86 -9.42
N TYR A 51 -10.32 3.61 -8.44
CA TYR A 51 -11.13 4.28 -7.43
C TYR A 51 -11.06 5.82 -7.53
N GLY A 52 -10.33 6.36 -8.51
CA GLY A 52 -10.19 7.80 -8.71
C GLY A 52 -9.63 8.56 -7.50
N SER A 53 -8.85 7.89 -6.65
CA SER A 53 -8.56 8.36 -5.29
C SER A 53 -7.19 9.04 -5.14
N LYS A 54 -7.09 9.96 -4.16
CA LYS A 54 -5.80 10.31 -3.54
C LYS A 54 -5.40 9.22 -2.57
N THR A 55 -4.14 8.82 -2.60
CA THR A 55 -3.72 7.58 -1.94
C THR A 55 -2.36 7.70 -1.25
N TRP A 56 -2.32 7.50 0.07
CA TRP A 56 -1.09 7.43 0.84
C TRP A 56 -0.17 6.28 0.39
N ILE A 57 1.13 6.58 0.30
CA ILE A 57 2.22 5.61 0.12
C ILE A 57 3.19 5.71 1.29
N GLY A 58 4.12 4.77 1.40
CA GLY A 58 5.02 4.67 2.55
C GLY A 58 6.20 5.65 2.55
N LEU A 59 6.22 6.68 1.70
CA LEU A 59 7.31 7.65 1.67
C LEU A 59 6.99 8.79 2.65
N TYR A 60 7.91 9.08 3.56
CA TYR A 60 7.77 10.08 4.62
C TYR A 60 9.15 10.60 5.04
N ASP A 61 9.18 11.50 6.05
CA ASP A 61 10.35 12.20 6.64
C ASP A 61 10.48 13.63 6.09
N ASP A 62 11.52 14.38 6.51
CA ASP A 62 11.78 15.75 6.00
C ASP A 62 11.92 15.71 4.46
N VAL A 63 11.40 16.75 3.80
CA VAL A 63 11.43 16.98 2.34
C VAL A 63 12.82 16.81 1.70
N ASN A 64 13.90 16.99 2.46
CA ASN A 64 15.27 16.79 1.98
C ASN A 64 15.86 15.41 2.30
N SER A 65 15.11 14.55 2.98
CA SER A 65 15.63 13.30 3.56
C SER A 65 14.66 12.11 3.51
N TRP A 66 13.71 12.11 2.57
CA TRP A 66 12.73 11.04 2.34
C TRP A 66 13.22 9.61 2.62
N ARG A 67 12.37 8.83 3.29
CA ARG A 67 12.59 7.41 3.59
C ARG A 67 11.31 6.60 3.37
N TRP A 68 11.49 5.35 2.95
CA TRP A 68 10.40 4.39 2.97
C TRP A 68 10.15 3.92 4.41
N SER A 69 8.89 3.93 4.85
CA SER A 69 8.46 3.39 6.14
C SER A 69 8.82 1.92 6.28
N PHE A 70 8.81 1.19 5.16
CA PHE A 70 9.29 -0.17 5.10
C PHE A 70 10.82 -0.20 5.03
N GLN A 71 11.45 -0.86 5.99
CA GLN A 71 12.91 -1.08 6.09
C GLN A 71 13.79 0.19 6.21
N ASN A 72 13.19 1.39 6.26
CA ASN A 72 13.93 2.65 6.38
C ASN A 72 14.93 2.88 5.24
N GLU A 73 14.56 2.44 4.03
CA GLU A 73 15.39 2.56 2.83
C GLU A 73 15.29 3.96 2.22
N CYS A 74 16.39 4.44 1.64
CA CYS A 74 16.37 5.64 0.80
C CYS A 74 15.61 5.38 -0.51
N PRO A 75 14.84 6.35 -1.02
CA PRO A 75 14.25 6.24 -2.35
C PRO A 75 15.34 6.27 -3.41
N THR A 76 15.32 5.31 -4.34
CA THR A 76 16.14 5.30 -5.55
C THR A 76 15.34 5.70 -6.79
N TYR A 77 14.06 6.01 -6.59
CA TYR A 77 13.09 6.32 -7.62
C TYR A 77 12.14 7.40 -7.12
N ALA A 78 11.69 8.27 -8.02
CA ALA A 78 10.71 9.30 -7.72
C ALA A 78 9.86 9.65 -8.93
N ARG A 79 8.57 9.92 -8.69
CA ARG A 79 7.58 10.37 -9.70
C ARG A 79 6.79 11.56 -9.20
N TRP A 80 7.50 12.59 -8.75
CA TRP A 80 6.90 13.87 -8.36
C TRP A 80 6.08 14.47 -9.49
N ASP A 81 4.99 15.14 -9.13
CA ASP A 81 4.24 15.97 -10.06
C ASP A 81 5.01 17.26 -10.38
N THR A 82 4.49 18.02 -11.33
CA THR A 82 5.04 19.33 -11.65
C THR A 82 4.98 20.24 -10.41
N ASN A 83 6.12 20.86 -10.08
CA ASN A 83 6.33 21.71 -8.90
C ASN A 83 6.27 20.98 -7.55
N GLN A 84 6.50 19.67 -7.52
CA GLN A 84 6.54 18.88 -6.29
C GLN A 84 7.94 18.28 -6.06
N PRO A 85 8.34 18.04 -4.80
CA PRO A 85 7.66 18.49 -3.58
C PRO A 85 7.76 20.01 -3.39
N ASP A 86 6.74 20.65 -2.82
CA ASP A 86 6.71 22.11 -2.60
C ASP A 86 6.80 22.55 -1.14
N ASN A 87 6.69 21.61 -0.19
CA ASN A 87 6.74 21.85 1.24
C ASN A 87 5.86 23.03 1.68
N TYR A 88 4.63 23.06 1.18
CA TYR A 88 3.67 24.11 1.46
C TYR A 88 3.46 24.27 2.97
N GLY A 89 3.73 25.47 3.47
CA GLY A 89 3.63 25.78 4.91
C GLY A 89 4.75 25.19 5.77
N GLY A 90 5.69 24.44 5.20
CA GLY A 90 6.83 23.86 5.89
C GLY A 90 6.52 22.62 6.72
N ASP A 91 5.40 21.94 6.45
CA ASP A 91 4.89 20.81 7.25
C ASP A 91 4.27 19.71 6.36
N GLN A 92 4.95 19.38 5.25
CA GLN A 92 4.51 18.35 4.31
C GLN A 92 5.51 17.18 4.26
N ASP A 93 5.58 16.42 5.35
CA ASP A 93 6.57 15.33 5.53
C ASP A 93 6.05 13.94 5.10
N CYS A 94 4.95 13.90 4.35
CA CYS A 94 4.28 12.66 3.91
C CYS A 94 3.95 12.69 2.43
N VAL A 95 3.91 11.53 1.77
CA VAL A 95 3.67 11.48 0.32
C VAL A 95 2.42 10.69 -0.03
N MET A 96 1.60 11.28 -0.90
CA MET A 96 0.47 10.60 -1.53
C MET A 96 0.60 10.55 -3.05
N LEU A 97 -0.10 9.62 -3.68
CA LEU A 97 -0.41 9.67 -5.10
C LEU A 97 -1.63 10.55 -5.32
N HIS A 98 -1.47 11.58 -6.15
CA HIS A 98 -2.56 12.47 -6.53
C HIS A 98 -3.49 11.78 -7.53
N SER A 99 -4.60 12.42 -7.90
CA SER A 99 -5.58 11.86 -8.83
C SER A 99 -5.01 11.55 -10.22
N ASN A 100 -3.99 12.31 -10.65
CA ASN A 100 -3.22 12.05 -11.89
C ASN A 100 -2.15 10.95 -11.71
N GLY A 101 -1.85 10.57 -10.46
CA GLY A 101 -0.96 9.48 -10.11
C GLY A 101 0.51 9.80 -9.94
N TYR A 102 0.85 11.09 -10.01
CA TYR A 102 2.15 11.59 -9.60
C TYR A 102 2.14 11.91 -8.10
N TRP A 103 3.33 12.05 -7.54
CA TRP A 103 3.56 12.17 -6.10
C TRP A 103 3.47 13.64 -5.70
N HIS A 104 2.73 13.93 -4.63
CA HIS A 104 2.85 15.21 -3.92
C HIS A 104 3.28 14.94 -2.49
N ASP A 105 4.07 15.86 -1.94
CA ASP A 105 4.22 15.96 -0.51
C ASP A 105 2.98 16.62 0.11
N GLU A 106 2.66 16.22 1.32
CA GLU A 106 1.42 16.59 1.97
C GLU A 106 1.54 16.46 3.49
N ASP A 107 0.73 17.22 4.21
CA ASP A 107 0.62 17.14 5.67
C ASP A 107 0.14 15.72 6.06
N CYS A 108 0.94 15.05 6.89
CA CYS A 108 0.73 13.70 7.38
C CYS A 108 -0.61 13.49 8.10
N ASP A 109 -1.17 14.55 8.67
CA ASP A 109 -2.41 14.55 9.44
C ASP A 109 -3.65 14.73 8.57
N LEU A 110 -3.49 14.96 7.26
CA LEU A 110 -4.62 14.98 6.34
C LEU A 110 -5.34 13.63 6.33
N LYS A 111 -6.66 13.72 6.39
CA LYS A 111 -7.59 12.59 6.40
C LYS A 111 -8.21 12.40 5.02
N CYS A 112 -9.06 11.38 4.93
CA CYS A 112 -9.87 11.10 3.76
C CYS A 112 -9.10 10.67 2.51
N PHE A 113 -7.82 10.25 2.66
CA PHE A 113 -7.09 9.58 1.59
C PHE A 113 -7.16 8.07 1.77
N PHE A 114 -7.25 7.36 0.64
CA PHE A 114 -7.05 5.93 0.61
C PHE A 114 -5.60 5.63 0.97
N PHE A 115 -5.27 4.38 1.23
CA PHE A 115 -3.88 3.99 1.46
C PHE A 115 -3.63 2.59 0.91
N VAL A 116 -2.40 2.33 0.50
CA VAL A 116 -2.01 1.02 -0.03
C VAL A 116 -1.08 0.33 0.92
N CYS A 117 -1.46 -0.88 1.36
CA CYS A 117 -0.56 -1.76 2.09
C CYS A 117 0.19 -2.69 1.13
N LYS A 118 1.47 -2.89 1.44
CA LYS A 118 2.28 -4.00 0.94
C LYS A 118 1.83 -5.28 1.63
N ILE A 119 1.29 -6.21 0.87
CA ILE A 119 0.86 -7.52 1.38
C ILE A 119 2.07 -8.45 1.39
N PRO A 120 2.27 -9.27 2.44
CA PRO A 120 3.26 -10.32 2.38
C PRO A 120 2.96 -11.23 1.20
N CYS A 121 3.99 -11.49 0.40
CA CYS A 121 4.01 -12.69 -0.42
C CYS A 121 4.01 -13.86 0.56
N LYS A 122 2.81 -14.26 1.01
CA LYS A 122 2.63 -15.53 1.71
C LYS A 122 3.18 -16.56 0.75
N TYR A 123 4.30 -17.14 1.15
CA TYR A 123 5.01 -18.18 0.44
C TYR A 123 4.00 -19.15 -0.19
N PHE A 124 3.69 -18.99 -1.47
CA PHE A 124 3.20 -20.09 -2.31
C PHE A 124 4.41 -21.02 -2.56
N TYR A 125 5.03 -21.48 -1.47
CA TYR A 125 5.86 -22.67 -1.43
C TYR A 125 4.96 -23.84 -1.02
N PHE A 126 3.85 -24.05 -1.73
CA PHE A 126 3.56 -25.42 -2.07
C PHE A 126 4.45 -25.68 -3.27
N ARG A 127 5.55 -26.41 -3.04
CA ARG A 127 6.30 -27.05 -4.13
C ARG A 127 5.25 -27.60 -5.10
N ALA A 128 5.31 -27.20 -6.36
CA ALA A 128 4.74 -28.01 -7.42
C ALA A 128 5.55 -29.32 -7.41
N CYS A 129 5.21 -30.25 -6.53
CA CYS A 129 5.71 -31.59 -6.61
C CYS A 129 4.91 -32.23 -7.73
N CYS A 130 5.57 -32.37 -8.88
CA CYS A 130 5.15 -33.33 -9.88
C CYS A 130 5.11 -34.69 -9.16
N SER A 131 3.97 -35.35 -9.18
CA SER A 131 3.65 -36.66 -8.58
C SER A 131 3.26 -36.73 -7.08
N CYS A 132 2.14 -37.43 -6.87
CA CYS A 132 1.60 -38.07 -5.66
C CYS A 132 0.62 -37.32 -4.72
N PHE A 133 -0.55 -37.96 -4.58
CA PHE A 133 -1.70 -37.68 -3.72
C PHE A 133 -1.32 -37.74 -2.23
N SER A 134 -1.56 -36.65 -1.49
CA SER A 134 -2.30 -36.56 -0.21
C SER A 134 -1.94 -35.25 0.49
N VAL A 135 -2.90 -34.32 0.59
CA VAL A 135 -2.71 -33.03 1.27
C VAL A 135 -3.00 -33.21 2.76
N LEU A 136 -1.97 -33.10 3.60
CA LEU A 136 -2.14 -32.84 5.02
C LEU A 136 -2.64 -31.40 5.17
N ILE A 137 -3.90 -31.25 5.58
CA ILE A 137 -4.47 -29.96 5.97
C ILE A 137 -3.88 -29.61 7.35
N LEU A 138 -2.84 -28.78 7.37
CA LEU A 138 -2.43 -28.09 8.59
C LEU A 138 -3.18 -26.76 8.69
N ASN A 139 -3.97 -26.70 9.77
CA ASN A 139 -4.82 -25.62 10.26
C ASN A 139 -4.40 -24.20 9.84
N GLN A 140 -5.35 -23.49 9.24
CA GLN A 140 -5.31 -22.05 9.03
C GLN A 140 -5.44 -21.32 10.39
N PRO A 141 -4.62 -20.30 10.69
CA PRO A 141 -5.04 -19.28 11.64
C PRO A 141 -6.10 -18.43 10.95
N LYS A 142 -7.31 -18.42 11.53
CA LYS A 142 -8.44 -17.60 11.09
C LYS A 142 -7.97 -16.15 10.96
N LEU A 143 -7.91 -15.63 9.73
CA LEU A 143 -7.93 -14.19 9.49
C LEU A 143 -9.24 -13.68 10.05
N HIS A 144 -9.17 -12.96 11.16
CA HIS A 144 -10.30 -12.27 11.77
C HIS A 144 -10.78 -11.19 10.80
N GLN A 145 -11.73 -11.53 9.95
CA GLN A 145 -12.62 -10.55 9.34
C GLN A 145 -13.67 -10.18 10.41
N PRO A 146 -13.95 -8.90 10.68
CA PRO A 146 -15.23 -8.57 11.26
C PRO A 146 -16.30 -8.90 10.22
N GLU A 147 -17.17 -9.85 10.52
CA GLU A 147 -18.37 -10.13 9.73
C GLU A 147 -19.18 -8.84 9.56
N LYS A 148 -19.23 -8.32 8.33
CA LYS A 148 -20.38 -7.53 7.89
C LYS A 148 -21.09 -8.31 6.79
N ARG A 149 -22.10 -9.05 7.23
CA ARG A 149 -23.13 -9.68 6.41
C ARG A 149 -23.97 -8.55 5.80
N TRP A 150 -23.81 -8.30 4.50
CA TRP A 150 -24.82 -7.57 3.73
C TRP A 150 -25.83 -8.61 3.23
N THR A 151 -26.96 -8.73 3.92
CA THR A 151 -28.14 -9.40 3.36
C THR A 151 -28.93 -8.38 2.56
N SER A 152 -29.21 -8.71 1.31
CA SER A 152 -30.08 -7.99 0.41
C SER A 152 -31.54 -8.11 0.86
N THR A 153 -32.00 -7.22 1.75
CA THR A 153 -33.41 -6.86 1.95
C THR A 153 -33.46 -5.73 2.97
N GLU A 154 -33.61 -4.50 2.47
CA GLU A 154 -34.36 -3.38 3.08
C GLU A 154 -34.10 -2.14 2.21
N CYS A 155 -34.75 -2.12 1.03
CA CYS A 155 -35.20 -0.87 0.45
C CYS A 155 -36.54 -0.55 1.11
N ASN A 156 -36.59 0.57 1.84
CA ASN A 156 -37.77 1.42 2.03
C ASN A 156 -37.26 2.82 2.37
#